data_AF-A0A0L6UWU3-F1
#
_entry.id   AF-A0A0L6UWU3-F1
#
_cell.length_a   1.000
_cell.length_b   1.000
_cell.length_c   1.000
_cell.angle_alpha   90.00
_cell.angle_beta   90.00
_cell.angle_gamma   90.00
#
_symmetry.space_group_name_H-M   'P 1'
#
loop_
_entity.id
_entity.type
_entity.pdbx_description
1 polymer ?
#
loop_
_entity_poly.entity_id
_entity_poly.type
_entity_poly.pdbx_seq_one_letter_code
_entity_poly.pdbx_strand_id
1 'polypeptide(L)'
;MTSHPYTCLCCALAFTTPQTQRTHYTTDLHRYNSKRAVAGLTPVDITTFNQKFNKEEQQQQQQQQPASDSYHCQPCHKSFSSLAAHNNHLLSKKHQLNLAKPSPIQNHKVEEPNQDTPITHNKANLQQLIEQRIQQAPKIQPNECLFCPRSVSLRFPNPEHALKHMLSAHGFFLPDQEYLVDKLGLLAYMAEVVAVWNRSQTYV
;
A
#
# COMPACT_ATOMS: atom_id res chain seq x y z
N MET A 1 -29.40 3.66 17.83
CA MET A 1 -28.38 4.36 17.02
C MET A 1 -27.02 3.76 17.34
N THR A 2 -26.35 3.12 16.38
CA THR A 2 -25.04 2.50 16.59
C THR A 2 -23.96 3.59 16.60
N SER A 3 -23.55 4.02 17.79
CA SER A 3 -22.40 4.91 17.97
C SER A 3 -21.12 4.16 17.59
N HIS A 4 -20.29 4.75 16.74
CA HIS A 4 -18.97 4.24 16.38
C HIS A 4 -17.90 5.21 16.90
N PRO A 5 -17.61 5.20 18.20
CA PRO A 5 -16.73 6.21 18.82
C PRO A 5 -15.24 6.05 18.42
N TYR A 6 -14.89 4.97 17.73
CA TYR A 6 -13.51 4.69 17.33
C TYR A 6 -13.39 4.72 15.81
N THR A 7 -12.41 5.43 15.26
CA THR A 7 -12.27 5.59 13.80
C THR A 7 -10.81 5.48 13.36
N CYS A 8 -10.60 5.14 12.08
CA CYS A 8 -9.29 5.20 11.44
C CYS A 8 -9.37 6.17 10.26
N LEU A 9 -8.70 7.32 10.37
CA LEU A 9 -8.66 8.32 9.31
C LEU A 9 -7.92 7.83 8.06
N CYS A 10 -6.91 6.97 8.22
CA CYS A 10 -6.14 6.42 7.10
C CYS A 10 -6.99 5.52 6.21
N CYS A 11 -7.97 4.81 6.79
CA CYS A 11 -8.82 3.85 6.08
C CYS A 11 -10.27 4.35 5.90
N ALA A 12 -10.62 5.49 6.48
CA ALA A 12 -12.00 5.99 6.58
C ALA A 12 -12.98 4.94 7.15
N LEU A 13 -12.52 4.14 8.13
CA LEU A 13 -13.31 3.10 8.78
C LEU A 13 -13.73 3.52 10.19
N ALA A 14 -14.91 3.07 10.60
CA ALA A 14 -15.47 3.30 11.93
C ALA A 14 -15.67 1.95 12.65
N PHE A 15 -15.43 1.94 13.96
CA PHE A 15 -15.43 0.76 14.81
C PHE A 15 -16.30 1.00 16.05
N THR A 16 -16.98 -0.05 16.49
CA THR A 16 -17.84 -0.04 17.67
C THR A 16 -17.08 -0.23 18.97
N THR A 17 -15.91 -0.89 18.93
CA THR A 17 -15.08 -1.19 20.11
C THR A 17 -13.63 -0.76 19.88
N PRO A 18 -12.87 -0.42 20.94
CA PRO A 18 -11.46 -0.08 20.81
C PRO A 18 -10.61 -1.29 20.42
N GLN A 19 -11.02 -2.51 20.81
CA GLN A 19 -10.31 -3.74 20.46
C GLN A 19 -10.33 -3.96 18.94
N THR A 20 -11.48 -3.79 18.27
CA THR A 20 -11.56 -3.97 16.82
C THR A 20 -10.74 -2.93 16.04
N GLN A 21 -10.67 -1.68 16.53
CA GLN A 21 -9.78 -0.65 15.98
C GLN A 21 -8.30 -1.03 16.13
N ARG A 22 -7.89 -1.52 17.30
CA ARG A 22 -6.50 -1.95 17.54
C ARG A 22 -6.11 -3.15 16.66
N THR A 23 -6.99 -4.14 16.53
CA THR A 23 -6.77 -5.26 15.63
C THR A 23 -6.63 -4.77 14.19
N HIS A 24 -7.46 -3.82 13.75
CA HIS A 24 -7.35 -3.23 12.42
C HIS A 24 -5.95 -2.63 12.14
N TYR A 25 -5.33 -1.94 13.10
CA TYR A 25 -4.00 -1.36 12.92
C TYR A 25 -2.89 -2.38 12.62
N THR A 26 -3.11 -3.65 12.97
CA THR A 26 -2.15 -4.73 12.69
C THR A 26 -2.27 -5.30 11.27
N THR A 27 -3.40 -5.07 10.59
CA THR A 27 -3.73 -5.66 9.28
C THR A 27 -2.94 -5.06 8.12
N ASP A 28 -2.75 -5.84 7.06
CA ASP A 28 -2.08 -5.37 5.84
C ASP A 28 -2.88 -4.31 5.08
N LEU A 29 -4.21 -4.37 5.16
CA LEU A 29 -5.08 -3.31 4.62
C LEU A 29 -4.74 -1.96 5.24
N HIS A 30 -4.58 -1.90 6.58
CA HIS A 30 -4.19 -0.66 7.26
C HIS A 30 -2.81 -0.20 6.80
N ARG A 31 -1.81 -1.09 6.81
CA ARG A 31 -0.43 -0.77 6.37
C ARG A 31 -0.40 -0.22 4.94
N TYR A 32 -1.17 -0.82 4.04
CA TYR A 32 -1.27 -0.41 2.65
C TYR A 32 -1.97 0.95 2.49
N ASN A 33 -3.11 1.15 3.15
CA ASN A 33 -3.82 2.44 3.12
C ASN A 33 -3.02 3.56 3.77
N SER A 34 -2.28 3.26 4.84
CA SER A 34 -1.36 4.22 5.45
C SER A 34 -0.28 4.65 4.45
N LYS A 35 0.36 3.73 3.73
CA LYS A 35 1.34 4.06 2.67
C LYS A 35 0.73 4.90 1.55
N ARG A 36 -0.48 4.55 1.11
CA ARG A 36 -1.26 5.35 0.14
C ARG A 36 -1.54 6.75 0.66
N ALA A 37 -1.86 6.87 1.95
CA ALA A 37 -2.18 8.14 2.57
C ALA A 37 -1.00 9.11 2.57
N VAL A 38 0.22 8.62 2.86
CA VAL A 38 1.47 9.41 2.75
C VAL A 38 1.67 9.92 1.33
N ALA A 39 1.43 9.05 0.36
CA ALA A 39 1.51 9.35 -1.07
C ALA A 39 0.37 10.27 -1.57
N GLY A 40 -0.53 10.74 -0.69
CA GLY A 40 -1.66 11.60 -1.06
C GLY A 40 -2.79 10.87 -1.78
N LEU A 41 -2.78 9.53 -1.80
CA LEU A 41 -3.80 8.72 -2.47
C LEU A 41 -4.98 8.42 -1.54
N THR A 42 -6.13 8.14 -2.15
CA THR A 42 -7.33 7.70 -1.45
C THR A 42 -7.15 6.27 -0.90
N PRO A 43 -7.74 5.95 0.27
CA PRO A 43 -7.75 4.59 0.78
C PRO A 43 -8.52 3.66 -0.16
N VAL A 44 -8.11 2.40 -0.21
CA VAL A 44 -8.89 1.33 -0.85
C VAL A 44 -9.69 0.59 0.20
N ASP A 45 -10.80 0.00 -0.24
CA ASP A 45 -11.60 -0.90 0.58
C ASP A 45 -11.02 -2.32 0.59
N ILE A 46 -11.57 -3.17 1.45
CA ILE A 46 -11.10 -4.55 1.61
C ILE A 46 -11.32 -5.40 0.35
N THR A 47 -12.35 -5.13 -0.45
CA THR A 47 -12.63 -5.92 -1.66
C THR A 47 -11.58 -5.65 -2.73
N THR A 48 -11.27 -4.37 -2.99
CA THR A 48 -10.21 -3.98 -3.92
C THR A 48 -8.84 -4.45 -3.44
N PHE A 49 -8.58 -4.39 -2.13
CA PHE A 49 -7.34 -4.90 -1.56
C PHE A 49 -7.18 -6.40 -1.83
N ASN A 50 -8.15 -7.23 -1.44
CA ASN A 50 -8.08 -8.67 -1.64
C ASN A 50 -7.96 -9.04 -3.12
N GLN A 51 -8.68 -8.36 -4.02
CA GLN A 51 -8.57 -8.59 -5.46
C GLN A 51 -7.16 -8.35 -6.01
N LYS A 52 -6.43 -7.37 -5.47
CA LYS A 52 -5.06 -7.05 -5.90
C LYS A 52 -4.05 -8.04 -5.34
N PHE A 53 -4.09 -8.27 -4.03
CA PHE A 53 -3.11 -9.13 -3.37
C PHE A 53 -3.28 -10.61 -3.75
N ASN A 54 -4.51 -11.12 -3.88
CA ASN A 54 -4.73 -12.50 -4.33
C ASN A 54 -4.24 -12.74 -5.78
N LYS A 55 -4.40 -11.73 -6.66
CA LYS A 55 -3.88 -11.81 -8.03
C LYS A 55 -2.35 -11.80 -8.07
N GLU A 56 -1.72 -10.98 -7.23
CA GLU A 56 -0.26 -10.93 -7.10
C GLU A 56 0.29 -12.27 -6.56
N GLU A 57 -0.34 -12.87 -5.55
CA GLU A 57 0.06 -14.19 -5.02
C GLU A 57 -0.08 -15.30 -6.06
N GLN A 58 -1.19 -15.32 -6.82
CA GLN A 58 -1.39 -16.29 -7.89
C GLN A 58 -0.38 -16.13 -9.03
N GLN A 59 0.02 -14.90 -9.37
CA GLN A 59 1.03 -14.64 -10.39
C GLN A 59 2.45 -15.01 -9.92
N GLN A 60 2.78 -14.77 -8.65
CA GLN A 60 4.08 -15.17 -8.09
C GLN A 60 4.22 -16.69 -7.98
N GLN A 61 3.15 -17.41 -7.65
CA GLN A 61 3.14 -18.88 -7.67
C GLN A 61 3.30 -19.45 -9.09
N GLN A 62 2.85 -18.72 -10.13
CA GLN A 62 3.06 -19.12 -11.52
C GLN A 62 4.47 -18.81 -12.06
N GLN A 63 5.19 -17.85 -11.47
CA GLN A 63 6.56 -17.48 -11.87
C GLN A 63 7.67 -18.30 -11.18
N GLN A 64 7.35 -19.07 -10.14
CA GLN A 64 8.31 -19.96 -9.45
C GLN A 64 8.35 -21.38 -10.02
N GLN A 65 7.79 -21.63 -11.21
CA GLN A 65 8.01 -22.90 -11.89
C GLN A 65 9.42 -22.92 -12.51
N PRO A 66 10.26 -23.94 -12.22
CA PRO A 66 11.56 -24.06 -12.86
C PRO A 66 11.37 -24.21 -14.38
N ALA A 67 12.14 -23.42 -15.11
CA ALA A 67 12.16 -23.43 -16.56
C ALA A 67 12.78 -24.74 -17.10
N SER A 68 11.96 -25.76 -17.39
CA SER A 68 12.28 -26.80 -18.40
C SER A 68 11.16 -27.82 -18.64
N ASP A 69 9.93 -27.41 -18.93
CA ASP A 69 8.98 -28.31 -19.60
C ASP A 69 8.20 -27.53 -20.65
N SER A 70 8.57 -27.74 -21.92
CA SER A 70 7.77 -27.24 -23.04
C SER A 70 6.49 -28.07 -23.14
N TYR A 71 5.35 -27.47 -22.77
CA TYR A 71 4.04 -28.12 -22.86
C TYR A 71 3.62 -28.18 -24.31
N HIS A 72 3.49 -29.39 -24.87
CA HIS A 72 3.16 -29.58 -26.28
C HIS A 72 1.85 -30.35 -26.43
N CYS A 73 0.97 -29.86 -27.29
CA CYS A 73 -0.23 -30.58 -27.67
C CYS A 73 0.07 -31.45 -28.88
N GLN A 74 0.10 -32.78 -28.71
CA GLN A 74 0.40 -33.73 -29.77
C GLN A 74 -0.55 -33.64 -30.99
N PRO A 75 -1.89 -33.55 -30.84
CA PRO A 75 -2.81 -33.42 -31.98
C PRO A 75 -2.68 -32.11 -32.77
N CYS A 76 -2.22 -31.04 -32.14
CA CYS A 76 -2.14 -29.71 -32.75
C CYS A 76 -0.71 -29.26 -33.05
N HIS A 77 0.30 -30.05 -32.64
CA HIS A 77 1.73 -29.73 -32.66
C HIS A 77 2.08 -28.32 -32.18
N LYS A 78 1.29 -27.77 -31.24
CA LYS A 78 1.52 -26.44 -30.66
C LYS A 78 2.27 -26.59 -29.33
N SER A 79 3.38 -25.90 -29.22
CA SER A 79 4.16 -25.75 -27.98
C SER A 79 3.74 -24.47 -27.24
N PHE A 80 3.61 -24.56 -25.92
CA PHE A 80 3.21 -23.46 -25.06
C PHE A 80 4.29 -23.24 -24.00
N SER A 81 4.57 -21.97 -23.72
CA SER A 81 5.54 -21.54 -22.71
C SER A 81 5.02 -21.63 -21.28
N SER A 82 3.73 -21.97 -21.08
CA SER A 82 3.13 -22.17 -19.76
C SER A 82 2.04 -23.23 -19.79
N LEU A 83 1.88 -23.96 -18.68
CA LEU A 83 0.84 -24.97 -18.50
C LEU A 83 -0.57 -24.36 -18.60
N ALA A 84 -0.75 -23.12 -18.15
CA ALA A 84 -2.02 -22.41 -18.22
C ALA A 84 -2.45 -22.11 -19.67
N ALA A 85 -1.51 -21.76 -20.54
CA ALA A 85 -1.79 -21.56 -21.97
C ALA A 85 -2.12 -22.89 -22.67
N HIS A 86 -1.43 -23.98 -22.30
CA HIS A 86 -1.73 -25.32 -22.79
C HIS A 86 -3.12 -25.81 -22.34
N ASN A 87 -3.49 -25.64 -21.07
CA ASN A 87 -4.79 -26.05 -20.56
C ASN A 87 -5.94 -25.25 -21.19
N ASN A 88 -5.77 -23.93 -21.38
CA ASN A 88 -6.74 -23.12 -22.10
C ASN A 88 -6.86 -23.55 -23.58
N HIS A 89 -5.76 -23.99 -24.20
CA HIS A 89 -5.81 -24.58 -25.53
C HIS A 89 -6.66 -25.86 -25.55
N LEU A 90 -6.48 -26.79 -24.61
CA LEU A 90 -7.27 -28.03 -24.52
C LEU A 90 -8.77 -27.76 -24.32
N LEU A 91 -9.12 -26.72 -23.57
CA LEU A 91 -10.50 -26.33 -23.30
C LEU A 91 -11.13 -25.49 -24.42
N SER A 92 -10.34 -25.02 -25.38
CA SER A 92 -10.85 -24.22 -26.49
C SER A 92 -11.68 -25.09 -27.44
N LYS A 93 -12.82 -24.56 -27.90
CA LYS A 93 -13.62 -25.15 -28.98
C LYS A 93 -12.77 -25.44 -30.22
N LYS A 94 -11.71 -24.66 -30.49
CA LYS A 94 -10.78 -24.91 -31.61
C LYS A 94 -9.93 -26.18 -31.46
N HIS A 95 -9.59 -26.61 -30.25
CA HIS A 95 -8.89 -27.89 -30.02
C HIS A 95 -9.87 -29.06 -30.15
N GLN A 96 -11.07 -28.92 -29.56
CA GLN A 96 -12.15 -29.90 -29.66
C GLN A 96 -12.55 -30.16 -31.13
N LEU A 97 -12.56 -29.11 -31.96
CA LEU A 97 -12.83 -29.22 -33.40
C LEU A 97 -11.64 -29.77 -34.21
N ASN A 98 -10.39 -29.57 -33.77
CA ASN A 98 -9.17 -30.06 -34.46
C ASN A 98 -8.90 -31.56 -34.25
N LEU A 99 -9.72 -32.28 -33.49
CA LEU A 99 -9.73 -33.74 -33.49
C LEU A 99 -10.30 -34.33 -34.81
N ALA A 100 -10.78 -33.46 -35.72
CA ALA A 100 -11.05 -33.74 -37.13
C ALA A 100 -10.32 -32.70 -38.03
N LYS A 101 -9.51 -33.16 -39.00
CA LYS A 101 -8.60 -32.38 -39.90
C LYS A 101 -9.32 -31.28 -40.76
N PRO A 102 -8.62 -30.44 -41.59
CA PRO A 102 -7.57 -29.44 -41.31
C PRO A 102 -7.82 -28.02 -41.95
N SER A 103 -7.06 -27.02 -41.47
CA SER A 103 -6.59 -25.78 -42.17
C SER A 103 -7.52 -24.53 -42.28
N PRO A 104 -6.99 -23.34 -42.69
CA PRO A 104 -6.83 -22.13 -41.86
C PRO A 104 -7.85 -21.01 -42.20
N ILE A 105 -7.89 -19.90 -41.47
CA ILE A 105 -7.99 -18.48 -41.91
C ILE A 105 -8.26 -17.58 -40.68
N GLN A 106 -7.64 -16.42 -40.72
CA GLN A 106 -7.58 -15.28 -39.80
C GLN A 106 -8.95 -14.61 -39.56
N ASN A 107 -9.08 -13.82 -38.49
CA ASN A 107 -9.43 -12.40 -38.58
C ASN A 107 -9.52 -11.70 -37.20
N HIS A 108 -8.81 -10.56 -37.12
CA HIS A 108 -9.23 -9.22 -36.65
C HIS A 108 -10.73 -9.02 -36.38
N LYS A 109 -11.24 -8.11 -35.56
CA LYS A 109 -10.80 -6.96 -34.72
C LYS A 109 -12.08 -6.62 -33.91
N VAL A 110 -12.02 -5.85 -32.83
CA VAL A 110 -12.88 -4.68 -32.52
C VAL A 110 -12.44 -4.17 -31.15
N GLU A 111 -11.79 -3.02 -31.18
CA GLU A 111 -11.73 -2.06 -30.08
C GLU A 111 -13.06 -1.31 -30.05
N GLU A 112 -13.59 -1.01 -28.87
CA GLU A 112 -14.38 0.20 -28.59
C GLU A 112 -14.20 0.55 -27.10
N PRO A 113 -14.28 1.83 -26.75
CA PRO A 113 -13.53 2.45 -25.68
C PRO A 113 -14.24 2.29 -24.35
N ASN A 114 -13.51 1.90 -23.31
CA ASN A 114 -14.00 2.10 -21.95
C ASN A 114 -12.95 2.78 -21.11
N GLN A 115 -13.38 3.87 -20.48
CA GLN A 115 -12.60 4.77 -19.65
C GLN A 115 -12.31 4.09 -18.31
N ASP A 116 -11.52 3.03 -18.34
CA ASP A 116 -10.85 2.55 -17.15
C ASP A 116 -9.51 3.26 -17.07
N THR A 117 -9.44 4.26 -16.20
CA THR A 117 -8.14 4.72 -15.71
C THR A 117 -7.39 3.49 -15.22
N PRO A 118 -6.21 3.17 -15.76
CA PRO A 118 -5.49 1.99 -15.33
C PRO A 118 -4.96 2.28 -13.92
N ILE A 119 -5.68 1.83 -12.89
CA ILE A 119 -5.18 1.78 -11.50
C ILE A 119 -4.21 0.59 -11.38
N THR A 120 -3.26 0.56 -12.31
CA THR A 120 -2.02 -0.19 -12.32
C THR A 120 -0.89 0.80 -12.05
N HIS A 121 -1.07 1.71 -11.09
CA HIS A 121 0.11 2.37 -10.52
C HIS A 121 0.87 1.33 -9.71
N ASN A 122 1.81 0.72 -10.43
CA ASN A 122 2.91 -0.13 -10.00
C ASN A 122 3.30 0.18 -8.55
N LYS A 123 3.52 -0.85 -7.73
CA LYS A 123 4.15 -0.73 -6.40
C LYS A 123 5.40 0.17 -6.44
N ALA A 124 6.14 0.15 -7.56
CA ALA A 124 7.25 1.05 -7.85
C ALA A 124 6.86 2.54 -7.88
N ASN A 125 5.72 2.90 -8.47
CA ASN A 125 5.22 4.27 -8.47
C ASN A 125 4.79 4.73 -7.07
N LEU A 126 4.15 3.84 -6.28
CA LEU A 126 3.80 4.16 -4.90
C LEU A 126 5.06 4.39 -4.04
N GLN A 127 6.09 3.57 -4.20
CA GLN A 127 7.37 3.75 -3.52
C GLN A 127 8.04 5.07 -3.90
N GLN A 128 8.09 5.39 -5.19
CA GLN A 128 8.62 6.67 -5.67
C GLN A 128 7.87 7.87 -5.08
N LEU A 129 6.54 7.79 -4.98
CA LEU A 129 5.72 8.87 -4.45
C LEU A 129 5.91 9.06 -2.94
N ILE A 130 6.12 7.96 -2.20
CA ILE A 130 6.49 7.99 -0.78
C ILE A 130 7.87 8.61 -0.60
N GLU A 131 8.85 8.18 -1.39
CA GLU A 131 10.23 8.71 -1.35
C GLU A 131 10.25 10.22 -1.62
N GLN A 132 9.52 10.66 -2.65
CA GLN A 132 9.35 12.08 -2.95
C GLN A 132 8.73 12.83 -1.77
N ARG A 133 7.76 12.24 -1.07
CA ARG A 133 7.16 12.84 0.12
C ARG A 133 8.11 12.92 1.30
N ILE A 134 8.94 11.90 1.52
CA ILE A 134 9.99 11.92 2.54
C ILE A 134 10.98 13.06 2.24
N GLN A 135 11.41 13.19 0.99
CA GLN A 135 12.34 14.24 0.58
C GLN A 135 11.76 15.65 0.72
N GLN A 136 10.45 15.81 0.49
CA GLN A 136 9.74 17.09 0.62
C GLN A 136 9.27 17.38 2.05
N ALA A 137 9.32 16.41 2.96
CA ALA A 137 8.84 16.59 4.32
C ALA A 137 9.69 17.63 5.07
N PRO A 138 9.06 18.56 5.81
CA PRO A 138 9.80 19.54 6.58
C PRO A 138 10.57 18.84 7.71
N LYS A 139 11.87 19.14 7.81
CA LYS A 139 12.70 18.61 8.89
C LYS A 139 12.38 19.33 10.20
N ILE A 140 11.90 18.58 11.17
CA ILE A 140 11.70 19.06 12.54
C ILE A 140 12.96 18.75 13.34
N GLN A 141 13.53 19.76 13.98
CA GLN A 141 14.76 19.61 14.77
C GLN A 141 14.47 18.97 16.14
N PRO A 142 15.44 18.29 16.77
CA PRO A 142 15.23 17.68 18.10
C PRO A 142 14.85 18.65 19.22
N ASN A 143 15.12 19.94 19.03
CA ASN A 143 14.76 21.03 19.95
C ASN A 143 13.51 21.80 19.52
N GLU A 144 12.72 21.26 18.59
CA GLU A 144 11.42 21.80 18.18
C GLU A 144 10.28 20.93 18.72
N CYS A 145 9.10 21.54 18.90
CA CYS A 145 7.90 20.76 19.23
C CYS A 145 7.38 19.97 18.02
N LEU A 146 7.11 18.68 18.22
CA LEU A 146 6.56 17.80 17.17
C LEU A 146 5.08 18.07 16.85
N PHE A 147 4.33 18.63 17.79
CA PHE A 147 2.85 18.67 17.75
C PHE A 147 2.26 20.07 17.59
N CYS A 148 3.07 21.12 17.75
CA CYS A 148 2.62 22.48 17.48
C CYS A 148 2.28 22.66 15.99
N PRO A 149 1.30 23.52 15.65
CA PRO A 149 1.09 23.94 14.27
C PRO A 149 2.38 24.49 13.66
N ARG A 150 2.68 24.12 12.40
CA ARG A 150 3.93 24.57 11.75
C ARG A 150 4.08 26.08 11.66
N SER A 151 2.97 26.81 11.60
CA SER A 151 2.97 28.28 11.60
C SER A 151 3.52 28.90 12.88
N VAL A 152 3.54 28.16 13.99
CA VAL A 152 3.97 28.62 15.32
C VAL A 152 5.00 27.67 15.92
N SER A 153 5.69 26.87 15.09
CA SER A 153 6.60 25.84 15.61
C SER A 153 7.64 26.47 16.56
N LEU A 154 7.58 26.07 17.82
CA LEU A 154 8.41 26.62 18.88
C LEU A 154 9.77 25.92 18.86
N ARG A 155 10.83 26.72 18.72
CA ARG A 155 12.21 26.29 18.93
C ARG A 155 12.62 26.55 20.37
N PHE A 156 13.26 25.55 20.96
CA PHE A 156 13.76 25.60 22.32
C PHE A 156 15.30 25.59 22.36
N PRO A 157 15.92 26.02 23.48
CA PRO A 157 17.38 25.99 23.62
C PRO A 157 17.98 24.59 23.52
N ASN A 158 17.25 23.57 24.00
CA ASN A 158 17.66 22.17 23.94
C ASN A 158 16.45 21.22 23.88
N PRO A 159 16.65 19.93 23.55
CA PRO A 159 15.59 18.92 23.44
C PRO A 159 14.80 18.70 24.74
N GLU A 160 15.43 18.87 25.90
CA GLU A 160 14.77 18.71 27.20
C GLU A 160 13.67 19.75 27.42
N HIS A 161 13.89 20.99 26.98
CA HIS A 161 12.86 22.03 27.01
C HIS A 161 11.73 21.75 26.02
N ALA A 162 12.04 21.21 24.84
CA ALA A 162 11.04 20.79 23.87
C ALA A 162 10.16 19.66 24.44
N LEU A 163 10.76 18.65 25.06
CA LEU A 163 10.07 17.56 25.76
C LEU A 163 9.18 18.07 26.90
N LYS A 164 9.66 19.03 27.70
CA LYS A 164 8.85 19.64 28.77
C LYS A 164 7.61 20.34 28.22
N HIS A 165 7.77 21.10 27.13
CA HIS A 165 6.65 21.72 26.43
C HIS A 165 5.69 20.68 25.85
N MET A 166 6.20 19.63 25.19
CA MET A 166 5.39 18.55 24.62
C MET A 166 4.57 17.82 25.68
N LEU A 167 5.13 17.61 26.88
CA LEU A 167 4.40 17.07 28.02
C LEU A 167 3.30 18.01 28.49
N SER A 168 3.61 19.28 28.76
CA SER A 168 2.63 20.20 29.36
C SER A 168 1.55 20.67 28.40
N ALA A 169 1.89 20.93 27.13
CA ALA A 169 0.99 21.52 26.14
C ALA A 169 0.26 20.47 25.29
N HIS A 170 0.87 19.29 25.10
CA HIS A 170 0.34 18.24 24.22
C HIS A 170 0.10 16.90 24.92
N GLY A 171 0.43 16.79 26.22
CA GLY A 171 0.28 15.55 26.98
C GLY A 171 1.25 14.45 26.54
N PHE A 172 2.31 14.79 25.79
CA PHE A 172 3.27 13.80 25.33
C PHE A 172 4.27 13.47 26.44
N PHE A 173 4.17 12.26 26.94
CA PHE A 173 5.06 11.70 27.94
C PHE A 173 5.93 10.62 27.32
N LEU A 174 7.25 10.69 27.53
CA LEU A 174 8.19 9.63 27.18
C LEU A 174 8.48 8.80 28.44
N PRO A 175 8.01 7.55 28.53
CA PRO A 175 8.27 6.65 29.66
C PRO A 175 9.73 6.23 29.76
N ASP A 176 10.16 5.85 30.96
CA ASP A 176 11.41 5.10 31.23
C ASP A 176 12.65 5.72 30.56
N GLN A 177 12.75 7.06 30.58
CA GLN A 177 13.77 7.80 29.85
C GLN A 177 15.19 7.48 30.32
N GLU A 178 15.35 7.01 31.55
CA GLU A 178 16.64 6.60 32.11
C GLU A 178 17.23 5.37 31.41
N TYR A 179 16.42 4.55 30.75
CA TYR A 179 16.88 3.38 29.98
C TYR A 179 17.11 3.70 28.50
N LEU A 180 16.88 4.94 28.09
CA LEU A 180 16.88 5.33 26.69
C LEU A 180 18.31 5.66 26.23
N VAL A 181 18.89 4.75 25.44
CA VAL A 181 20.28 4.87 24.95
C VAL A 181 20.46 6.05 23.99
N ASP A 182 19.51 6.26 23.08
CA ASP A 182 19.58 7.32 22.06
C ASP A 182 18.29 8.16 22.03
N LYS A 183 18.26 9.16 22.91
CA LYS A 183 17.14 10.12 23.00
C LYS A 183 17.00 10.99 21.77
N LEU A 184 18.12 11.43 21.21
CA LEU A 184 18.11 12.31 20.05
C LEU A 184 17.65 11.55 18.80
N GLY A 185 18.14 10.33 18.61
CA GLY A 185 17.71 9.46 17.52
C GLY A 185 16.22 9.12 17.61
N LEU A 186 15.70 8.83 18.81
CA LEU A 186 14.26 8.62 19.00
C LEU A 186 13.46 9.87 18.60
N LEU A 187 13.83 11.06 19.09
CA LEU A 187 13.14 12.30 18.76
C LEU A 187 13.21 12.62 17.26
N ALA A 188 14.36 12.39 16.64
CA ALA A 188 14.54 12.57 15.19
C ALA A 188 13.64 11.61 14.39
N TYR A 189 13.55 10.35 14.80
CA TYR A 189 12.66 9.38 14.16
C TYR A 189 11.18 9.79 14.31
N MET A 190 10.77 10.19 15.51
CA MET A 190 9.40 10.66 15.74
C MET A 190 9.08 11.92 14.92
N ALA A 191 10.04 12.85 14.83
CA ALA A 191 9.96 14.03 13.96
C ALA A 191 9.73 13.66 12.50
N GLU A 192 10.48 12.71 11.96
CA GLU A 192 10.29 12.21 10.60
C GLU A 192 8.90 11.60 10.41
N VAL A 193 8.48 10.74 11.35
CA VAL A 193 7.15 10.11 11.31
C VAL A 193 6.06 11.19 11.31
N VAL A 194 6.11 12.16 12.23
CA VAL A 194 5.11 13.22 12.27
C VAL A 194 5.18 14.10 11.02
N ALA A 195 6.37 14.45 10.53
CA ALA A 195 6.51 15.32 9.36
C ALA A 195 5.97 14.68 8.08
N VAL A 196 6.19 13.37 7.89
CA VAL A 196 5.81 12.62 6.69
C VAL A 196 4.36 12.15 6.73
N TRP A 197 3.89 11.68 7.89
CA TRP A 197 2.60 10.99 8.02
C TRP A 197 1.46 11.88 8.51
N ASN A 198 1.76 13.05 9.09
CA ASN A 198 0.71 13.96 9.52
C ASN A 198 0.09 14.62 8.29
N ARG A 199 -1.10 14.12 7.90
CA ARG A 199 -2.01 14.81 7.00
C ARG A 199 -2.49 16.07 7.70
N SER A 200 -1.69 17.14 7.66
CA SER A 200 -2.25 18.48 7.87
C SER A 200 -3.28 18.67 6.76
N GLN A 201 -4.55 18.51 7.13
CA GLN A 201 -5.71 18.84 6.33
C GLN A 201 -5.54 20.28 5.83
N THR A 202 -4.99 20.46 4.64
CA THR A 202 -5.31 21.63 3.84
C THR A 202 -6.71 21.37 3.30
N TYR A 203 -7.70 21.56 4.17
CA TYR A 203 -9.02 21.96 3.71
C TYR A 203 -8.81 23.31 3.02
N VAL A 204 -8.79 23.26 1.69
CA VAL A 204 -9.15 24.41 0.85
C VAL A 204 -10.66 24.38 0.73
#